data_AF-A0AAP8HV23-F1
#
_entry.id   AF-A0AAP8HV23-F1
#
_cell.length_a   1.000
_cell.length_b   1.000
_cell.length_c   1.000
_cell.angle_alpha   90.00
_cell.angle_beta   90.00
_cell.angle_gamma   90.00
#
_symmetry.space_group_name_H-M   'P 1'
#
loop_
_entity.id
_entity.type
_entity.pdbx_description
1 polymer ?
#
loop_
_entity_poly.entity_id
_entity_poly.type
_entity_poly.pdbx_seq_one_letter_code
_entity_poly.pdbx_strand_id
1 'polypeptide(L)'
;MAKKKSRALPPGPVMVDVAGTVLTKEEKKRLRHPLVGGVILFARNFENRRQLTELTRQIHKARKERLLILVDHEGGRVQRFREDGFTPLPAMRDL
;
A
#
# COMPACT_ATOMS: atom_id res chain seq x y z
N MET A 1 38.13 1.24 -9.36
CA MET A 1 36.98 0.31 -9.27
C MET A 1 35.67 1.10 -9.33
N ALA A 2 34.92 1.00 -10.43
CA ALA A 2 33.65 1.71 -10.56
C ALA A 2 32.60 1.08 -9.64
N LYS A 3 32.03 1.85 -8.70
CA LYS A 3 30.86 1.44 -7.91
C LYS A 3 29.74 1.13 -8.91
N LYS A 4 29.33 -0.15 -9.04
CA LYS A 4 28.10 -0.53 -9.75
C LYS A 4 26.95 0.26 -9.13
N LYS A 5 26.44 1.28 -9.82
CA LYS A 5 25.19 1.97 -9.42
C LYS A 5 24.12 0.87 -9.29
N SER A 6 23.56 0.68 -8.08
CA SER A 6 22.47 -0.28 -7.90
C SER A 6 21.31 0.17 -8.79
N ARG A 7 21.09 -0.51 -9.91
CA ARG A 7 19.98 -0.19 -10.80
C ARG A 7 18.69 -0.47 -10.03
N ALA A 8 17.75 0.48 -10.05
CA ALA A 8 16.43 0.27 -9.47
C ALA A 8 15.83 -1.02 -10.03
N LEU A 9 15.45 -1.95 -9.17
CA LEU A 9 14.79 -3.18 -9.61
C LEU A 9 13.39 -2.86 -10.13
N PRO A 10 12.93 -3.47 -11.24
CA PRO A 10 11.54 -3.37 -11.64
C PRO A 10 10.62 -3.92 -10.54
N PRO A 11 9.33 -3.55 -10.50
CA PRO A 11 8.37 -4.18 -9.60
C PRO A 11 8.38 -5.70 -9.78
N GLY A 12 8.43 -6.43 -8.67
CA GLY A 12 8.25 -7.88 -8.72
C GLY A 12 6.82 -8.27 -9.14
N PRO A 13 6.59 -9.53 -9.52
CA PRO A 13 5.29 -9.95 -10.06
C PRO A 13 4.21 -10.17 -8.99
N VAL A 14 4.53 -10.04 -7.70
CA VAL A 14 3.62 -10.37 -6.59
C VAL A 14 3.10 -9.10 -5.92
N MET A 15 1.77 -9.03 -5.82
CA MET A 15 1.06 -8.12 -4.93
C MET A 15 0.82 -8.81 -3.58
N VAL A 16 1.15 -8.14 -2.48
CA VAL A 16 0.89 -8.64 -1.12
C VAL A 16 -0.03 -7.69 -0.37
N ASP A 17 -0.49 -8.09 0.80
CA ASP A 17 -1.16 -7.22 1.75
C ASP A 17 -0.32 -7.06 3.02
N VAL A 18 -0.89 -6.35 4.00
CA VAL A 18 -0.38 -6.24 5.38
C VAL A 18 -1.53 -6.45 6.37
N ALA A 19 -1.23 -6.98 7.54
CA ALA A 19 -2.22 -7.50 8.46
C ALA A 19 -3.07 -6.41 9.15
N GLY A 20 -2.46 -5.25 9.43
CA GLY A 20 -3.12 -4.19 10.19
C GLY A 20 -2.69 -2.78 9.81
N THR A 21 -2.81 -1.87 10.77
CA THR A 21 -2.56 -0.43 10.60
C THR A 21 -1.09 -0.02 10.73
N VAL A 22 -0.22 -0.93 11.18
CA VAL A 22 1.22 -0.71 11.37
C VAL A 22 2.00 -1.91 10.87
N LEU A 23 3.14 -1.68 10.22
CA LEU A 23 3.99 -2.77 9.74
C LEU A 23 4.75 -3.45 10.89
N THR A 24 4.62 -4.77 10.94
CA THR A 24 5.47 -5.63 11.75
C THR A 24 6.90 -5.72 11.19
N LYS A 25 7.84 -6.26 11.99
CA LYS A 25 9.22 -6.50 11.54
C LYS A 25 9.26 -7.50 10.36
N GLU A 26 8.43 -8.55 10.42
CA GLU A 26 8.36 -9.57 9.38
C GLU A 26 7.76 -9.03 8.07
N GLU A 27 6.74 -8.18 8.15
CA GLU A 27 6.20 -7.52 6.95
C GLU A 27 7.24 -6.60 6.31
N LYS A 28 7.97 -5.81 7.11
CA LYS A 28 9.08 -5.00 6.59
C LYS A 28 10.12 -5.86 5.86
N LYS A 29 10.41 -7.07 6.36
CA LYS A 29 11.30 -8.03 5.70
C LYS A 29 10.69 -8.58 4.40
N ARG A 30 9.41 -8.97 4.42
CA ARG A 30 8.68 -9.46 3.24
C ARG A 30 8.61 -8.40 2.14
N LEU A 31 8.35 -7.14 2.47
CA LEU A 31 8.27 -6.03 1.50
C LEU A 31 9.61 -5.73 0.82
N ARG A 32 10.74 -6.16 1.38
CA ARG A 32 12.06 -6.06 0.72
C ARG A 32 12.31 -7.15 -0.31
N HIS A 33 11.51 -8.22 -0.30
CA HIS A 33 11.73 -9.35 -1.19
C HIS A 33 11.61 -8.94 -2.66
N PRO A 34 12.53 -9.38 -3.56
CA PRO A 34 12.57 -8.90 -4.93
C PRO A 34 11.33 -9.24 -5.78
N LEU A 35 10.56 -10.26 -5.38
CA LEU A 35 9.32 -10.61 -6.06
C LEU A 35 8.11 -9.75 -5.65
N VAL A 36 8.21 -8.93 -4.61
CA VAL A 36 7.12 -8.02 -4.23
C VAL A 36 7.17 -6.76 -5.09
N GLY A 37 6.09 -6.52 -5.84
CA GLY A 37 5.91 -5.33 -6.68
C GLY A 37 5.01 -4.27 -6.05
N GLY A 38 4.14 -4.65 -5.12
CA GLY A 38 3.27 -3.70 -4.46
C GLY A 38 2.44 -4.29 -3.32
N VAL A 39 1.67 -3.40 -2.70
CA VAL A 39 0.81 -3.67 -1.56
C VAL A 39 -0.62 -3.25 -1.88
N ILE A 40 -1.60 -4.13 -1.67
CA ILE A 40 -3.02 -3.78 -1.67
C ILE A 40 -3.51 -3.57 -0.23
N LEU A 41 -4.21 -2.46 0.02
CA LEU A 41 -4.78 -2.10 1.30
C LEU A 41 -6.28 -2.44 1.35
N PHE A 42 -6.75 -2.83 2.52
CA PHE A 42 -8.15 -3.15 2.81
C PHE A 42 -8.68 -2.27 3.95
N ALA A 43 -9.96 -2.41 4.29
CA ALA A 43 -10.58 -1.69 5.41
C ALA A 43 -9.83 -1.91 6.74
N ARG A 44 -9.30 -3.12 7.00
CA ARG A 44 -8.50 -3.43 8.21
C ARG A 44 -7.19 -2.63 8.33
N ASN A 45 -6.76 -1.95 7.28
CA ASN A 45 -5.53 -1.17 7.26
C ASN A 45 -5.76 0.34 7.51
N PHE A 46 -7.02 0.74 7.74
CA PHE A 46 -7.41 2.13 7.91
C PHE A 46 -8.11 2.36 9.25
N GLU A 47 -7.56 3.31 10.00
CA GLU A 47 -8.16 3.84 11.23
C GLU A 47 -8.47 5.34 11.06
N ASN A 48 -7.55 6.09 10.46
CA ASN A 48 -7.69 7.50 10.11
C ASN A 48 -6.60 7.90 9.08
N ARG A 49 -6.72 9.07 8.47
CA ARG A 49 -5.80 9.59 7.44
C ARG A 49 -4.36 9.74 7.95
N ARG A 50 -4.17 10.14 9.21
CA ARG A 50 -2.84 10.27 9.80
C ARG A 50 -2.15 8.91 9.89
N GLN A 51 -2.85 7.91 10.42
CA GLN A 51 -2.36 6.53 10.49
C GLN A 51 -2.09 5.95 9.09
N LEU A 52 -3.02 6.12 8.13
CA LEU A 52 -2.85 5.64 6.76
C LEU A 52 -1.62 6.27 6.07
N THR A 53 -1.42 7.57 6.26
CA THR A 53 -0.25 8.30 5.75
C THR A 53 1.04 7.71 6.34
N GLU A 54 1.04 7.39 7.63
CA GLU A 54 2.18 6.74 8.27
C GLU A 54 2.43 5.33 7.75
N LEU A 55 1.38 4.51 7.58
CA LEU A 55 1.50 3.16 7.03
C LEU A 55 2.09 3.19 5.62
N THR A 56 1.55 4.02 4.72
CA THR A 56 2.08 4.16 3.36
C THR A 56 3.51 4.71 3.34
N ARG A 57 3.87 5.62 4.26
CA ARG A 57 5.25 6.07 4.45
C ARG A 57 6.18 4.92 4.86
N GLN A 58 5.74 4.06 5.77
CA GLN A 58 6.53 2.89 6.19
C GLN A 58 6.70 1.87 5.06
N ILE A 59 5.66 1.61 4.26
CA ILE A 59 5.72 0.74 3.07
C ILE A 59 6.75 1.28 2.07
N HIS A 60 6.67 2.58 1.73
CA HIS A 60 7.64 3.19 0.82
C HIS A 60 9.06 3.21 1.36
N LYS A 61 9.26 3.31 2.69
CA LYS A 61 10.58 3.23 3.32
C LYS A 61 11.15 1.81 3.39
N ALA A 62 10.33 0.78 3.22
CA ALA A 62 10.79 -0.60 3.31
C ALA A 62 11.79 -0.94 2.20
N ARG A 63 11.72 -0.28 1.04
CA ARG A 63 12.53 -0.56 -0.15
C ARG A 63 13.02 0.73 -0.82
N LYS A 64 14.15 0.67 -1.52
CA LYS A 64 14.73 1.81 -2.23
C LYS A 64 13.84 2.24 -3.40
N GLU A 65 13.33 1.28 -4.16
CA GLU A 65 12.29 1.50 -5.17
C GLU A 65 10.93 1.49 -4.48
N ARG A 66 10.13 2.52 -4.75
CA ARG A 66 8.81 2.65 -4.16
C ARG A 66 7.89 1.53 -4.67
N LEU A 67 7.37 0.74 -3.76
CA LEU A 67 6.32 -0.24 -4.05
C LEU A 67 5.04 0.47 -4.48
N LEU A 68 4.28 -0.14 -5.40
CA LEU A 68 2.92 0.31 -5.70
C LEU A 68 2.05 0.12 -4.45
N ILE A 69 1.14 1.05 -4.18
CA ILE A 69 0.14 0.95 -3.11
C ILE A 69 -1.23 1.12 -3.74
N LEU A 70 -2.10 0.12 -3.58
CA LEU A 70 -3.42 0.06 -4.22
C LEU A 70 -4.52 -0.14 -3.17
N VAL A 71 -5.76 0.18 -3.55
CA VAL A 71 -6.96 -0.01 -2.73
C VAL A 71 -8.20 -0.04 -3.62
N ASP A 72 -9.21 -0.83 -3.28
CA ASP A 72 -10.49 -0.83 -4.00
C ASP A 72 -11.39 0.33 -3.54
N HIS A 73 -11.32 1.46 -4.25
CA HIS A 73 -12.15 2.65 -4.07
C HIS A 73 -12.99 2.90 -5.32
N GLU A 74 -13.94 2.00 -5.58
CA GLU A 74 -14.88 2.16 -6.68
C GLU A 74 -16.02 3.11 -6.29
N GLY A 75 -16.63 2.87 -5.13
CA GLY A 75 -17.79 3.59 -4.61
C GLY A 75 -18.95 2.66 -4.23
N GLY A 76 -19.99 3.23 -3.62
CA GLY A 76 -21.16 2.48 -3.15
C GLY A 76 -20.77 1.44 -2.10
N ARG A 77 -20.86 0.15 -2.44
CA ARG A 77 -20.50 -0.97 -1.54
C ARG A 77 -18.99 -1.27 -1.52
N VAL A 78 -18.25 -0.85 -2.54
CA VAL A 78 -16.80 -1.13 -2.67
C VAL A 78 -16.01 0.17 -2.48
N GLN A 79 -15.85 0.53 -1.21
CA GLN A 79 -15.00 1.65 -0.79
C GLN A 79 -14.42 1.30 0.58
N ARG A 80 -13.09 1.18 0.66
CA ARG A 80 -12.41 0.71 1.87
C ARG A 80 -12.32 1.77 2.97
N PHE A 81 -12.11 3.04 2.59
CA PHE A 81 -11.94 4.15 3.53
C PHE A 81 -13.13 5.09 3.37
N ARG A 82 -13.96 5.21 4.43
CA ARG A 82 -15.23 5.95 4.40
C ARG A 82 -15.35 7.00 5.49
N GLU A 83 -14.40 7.01 6.42
CA GLU A 83 -14.41 7.85 7.61
C GLU A 83 -13.21 8.81 7.60
N ASP A 84 -13.13 9.69 8.60
CA ASP A 84 -12.09 10.70 8.75
C ASP A 84 -11.85 11.47 7.44
N GLY A 85 -12.90 12.08 6.89
CA GLY A 85 -12.79 12.99 5.75
C GLY A 85 -12.70 12.35 4.36
N PHE A 86 -12.77 11.02 4.23
CA PHE A 86 -13.07 10.41 2.93
C PHE A 86 -14.55 10.63 2.58
N THR A 87 -14.81 11.15 1.38
CA THR A 87 -16.18 11.33 0.89
C THR A 87 -16.79 9.97 0.53
N PRO A 88 -17.99 9.62 1.02
CA PRO A 88 -18.71 8.46 0.52
C PRO A 88 -19.02 8.63 -0.97
N LEU A 89 -18.48 7.75 -1.80
CA LEU A 89 -18.71 7.78 -3.25
C LEU A 89 -20.01 7.01 -3.58
N PRO A 90 -20.83 7.47 -4.54
CA PRO A 90 -22.00 6.72 -5.01
C PRO A 90 -21.58 5.40 -5.68
N ALA A 91 -22.51 4.44 -5.82
CA ALA A 91 -22.22 3.26 -6.62
C ALA A 91 -22.13 3.67 -8.10
N MET A 92 -21.28 2.99 -8.89
CA MET A 92 -21.14 3.30 -10.32
C MET A 92 -22.44 3.21 -11.13
N ARG A 93 -23.41 2.42 -10.67
CA ARG A 93 -24.74 2.32 -11.31
C ARG A 93 -25.63 3.55 -11.09
N ASP A 94 -25.29 4.39 -10.12
CA ASP A 94 -26.06 5.58 -9.72
C ASP A 94 -25.46 6.87 -10.35
N LEU A 95 -24.47 6.73 -11.25
CA LEU A 95 -23.84 7.79 -12.05
C LEU A 95 -24.33 7.74 -13.50
#